data_AF-A0A7R7ATK2-F1
#
_entry.id   AF-A0A7R7ATK2-F1
#
_cell.length_a   1.000
_cell.length_b   1.000
_cell.length_c   1.000
_cell.angle_alpha   90.00
_cell.angle_beta   90.00
_cell.angle_gamma   90.00
#
_symmetry.space_group_name_H-M   'P 1'
#
loop_
_entity.id
_entity.type
_entity.pdbx_description
1 polymer ?
#
loop_
_entity_poly.entity_id
_entity_poly.type
_entity_poly.pdbx_seq_one_letter_code
_entity_poly.pdbx_strand_id
1 'polypeptide(L)'
;MNWIRIAAVTALAGWPGIAVAKQAVSCGGAAMLGGAQLNCSHVEPAAPPQFCTFSWALHTMAGDQKVVEGTFLLPPGASNVTVYQGSGFDSALSNPIVICRGNK
;
A
#
# COMPACT_ATOMS: atom_id res chain seq x y z
N MET A 1 32.75 23.42 53.59
CA MET A 1 31.64 24.30 53.18
C MET A 1 31.71 24.45 51.66
N ASN A 2 31.48 23.35 50.92
CA ASN A 2 30.22 22.92 50.30
C ASN A 2 29.59 24.00 49.41
N TRP A 3 29.61 23.80 48.08
CA TRP A 3 28.52 24.14 47.14
C TRP A 3 28.87 23.67 45.71
N ILE A 4 28.63 22.39 45.44
CA ILE A 4 28.56 21.85 44.08
C ILE A 4 27.18 22.24 43.53
N ARG A 5 27.13 23.14 42.54
CA ARG A 5 25.91 23.40 41.77
C ARG A 5 25.82 22.36 40.64
N ILE A 6 25.06 21.30 40.88
CA ILE A 6 24.70 20.31 39.87
C ILE A 6 23.64 20.94 38.98
N ALA A 7 24.04 21.39 37.79
CA ALA A 7 23.10 21.76 36.74
C ALA A 7 22.50 20.47 36.17
N ALA A 8 21.23 20.21 36.52
CA ALA A 8 20.46 19.13 35.92
C ALA A 8 20.26 19.42 34.43
N VAL A 9 21.03 18.73 33.57
CA VAL A 9 20.75 18.67 32.14
C VAL A 9 19.52 17.79 31.98
N THR A 10 18.36 18.44 31.94
CA THR A 10 17.09 17.83 31.57
C THR A 10 17.25 17.12 30.25
N ALA A 11 17.04 15.80 30.30
CA ALA A 11 17.03 14.90 29.18
C ALA A 11 16.23 15.47 28.01
N LEU A 12 16.90 15.69 26.88
CA LEU A 12 16.26 15.67 25.57
C LEU A 12 15.91 14.21 25.26
N ALA A 13 14.92 13.68 25.97
CA ALA A 13 14.15 12.52 25.55
C ALA A 13 13.23 12.98 24.40
N GLY A 14 13.85 13.35 23.27
CA GLY A 14 13.16 13.33 22.00
C GLY A 14 12.93 11.87 21.67
N TRP A 15 11.82 11.29 22.13
CA TRP A 15 11.35 10.05 21.55
C TRP A 15 11.18 10.33 20.07
N PRO A 16 11.91 9.64 19.16
CA PRO A 16 11.51 9.63 17.78
C PRO A 16 10.18 8.88 17.78
N GLY A 17 9.08 9.63 17.87
CA GLY A 17 7.76 9.10 17.64
C GLY A 17 7.85 8.38 16.31
N ILE A 18 7.67 7.06 16.34
CA ILE A 18 7.76 6.22 15.16
C ILE A 18 6.85 6.87 14.14
N ALA A 19 7.43 7.45 13.09
CA ALA A 19 6.67 8.03 12.00
C ALA A 19 5.99 6.87 11.28
N VAL A 20 4.81 6.47 11.76
CA VAL A 20 3.98 5.47 11.09
C VAL A 20 3.48 6.16 9.82
N ALA A 21 4.10 5.83 8.70
CA ALA A 21 3.60 6.23 7.40
C ALA A 21 2.19 5.64 7.25
N LYS A 22 1.16 6.47 7.43
CA LYS A 22 -0.24 6.09 7.20
C LYS A 22 -0.33 5.56 5.77
N GLN A 23 -0.82 4.34 5.59
CA GLN A 23 -1.07 3.79 4.25
C GLN A 23 -2.03 4.73 3.53
N ALA A 24 -1.57 5.32 2.42
CA ALA A 24 -2.35 6.30 1.65
C ALA A 24 -3.46 5.64 0.81
N VAL A 25 -3.28 4.36 0.50
CA VAL A 25 -4.13 3.58 -0.40
C VAL A 25 -4.40 2.22 0.24
N SER A 26 -5.64 1.74 0.09
CA SER A 26 -6.08 0.39 0.42
C SER A 26 -6.44 -0.33 -0.88
N CYS A 27 -5.81 -1.48 -1.13
CA CYS A 27 -6.07 -2.28 -2.31
C CYS A 27 -6.46 -3.70 -1.92
N GLY A 28 -7.46 -4.24 -2.61
CA GLY A 28 -7.95 -5.61 -2.44
C GLY A 28 -8.04 -6.30 -3.79
N GLY A 29 -7.45 -7.48 -3.88
CA GLY A 29 -7.50 -8.33 -5.07
C GLY A 29 -8.27 -9.61 -4.77
N ALA A 30 -9.09 -10.04 -5.73
CA ALA A 30 -9.77 -11.32 -5.69
C ALA A 30 -9.58 -12.04 -7.04
N ALA A 31 -9.13 -13.28 -6.98
CA ALA A 31 -9.14 -14.19 -8.12
C ALA A 31 -10.18 -15.29 -7.85
N MET A 32 -11.05 -15.49 -8.83
CA MET A 32 -12.12 -16.47 -8.84
C MET A 32 -11.99 -17.32 -10.09
N LEU A 33 -12.70 -18.45 -10.16
CA LEU A 33 -12.69 -19.32 -11.33
C LEU A 33 -13.02 -18.52 -12.62
N GLY A 34 -12.02 -18.37 -13.50
CA GLY A 34 -12.13 -17.68 -14.78
C GLY A 34 -11.61 -16.23 -14.80
N GLY A 35 -11.28 -15.61 -13.67
CA GLY A 35 -10.80 -14.22 -13.67
C GLY A 35 -10.18 -13.71 -12.38
N ALA A 36 -9.55 -12.55 -12.50
CA ALA A 36 -8.90 -11.85 -11.40
C ALA A 36 -9.17 -10.35 -11.50
N GLN A 37 -9.46 -9.72 -10.37
CA GLN A 37 -9.71 -8.29 -10.27
C GLN A 37 -8.95 -7.70 -9.09
N LEU A 38 -8.39 -6.51 -9.29
CA LEU A 38 -7.76 -5.69 -8.27
C LEU A 38 -8.42 -4.33 -8.21
N ASN A 39 -8.89 -3.95 -7.03
CA ASN A 39 -9.47 -2.64 -6.78
C ASN A 39 -8.64 -1.90 -5.73
N CYS A 40 -8.54 -0.58 -5.91
CA CYS A 40 -7.83 0.32 -5.00
C CYS A 40 -8.68 1.54 -4.66
N SER A 41 -8.54 1.99 -3.42
CA SER A 41 -9.17 3.19 -2.87
C SER A 41 -8.15 3.99 -2.11
N HIS A 42 -8.32 5.30 -2.07
CA HIS A 42 -7.66 6.11 -1.05
C HIS A 42 -8.20 5.74 0.34
N VAL A 43 -7.30 5.74 1.32
CA VAL A 43 -7.69 5.61 2.74
C VAL A 43 -8.31 6.92 3.24
N GLU A 44 -7.82 8.06 2.76
CA GLU A 44 -8.33 9.39 3.10
C GLU A 44 -9.08 10.00 1.90
N PRO A 45 -10.35 10.42 2.04
CA PRO A 45 -11.12 10.98 0.93
C PRO A 45 -10.52 12.25 0.30
N ALA A 46 -9.72 13.00 1.05
CA ALA A 46 -9.04 14.21 0.58
C ALA A 46 -7.59 13.98 0.13
N ALA A 47 -7.18 12.73 -0.06
CA ALA A 47 -5.80 12.42 -0.42
C ALA A 47 -5.43 12.93 -1.83
N PRO A 48 -4.19 13.42 -2.01
CA PRO A 48 -3.67 13.86 -3.30
C PRO A 48 -3.51 12.66 -4.25
N PRO A 49 -3.45 12.89 -5.57
CA PRO A 49 -3.34 11.81 -6.54
C PRO A 49 -2.07 10.98 -6.30
N GLN A 50 -2.17 9.66 -6.53
CA GLN A 50 -1.07 8.72 -6.32
C GLN A 50 -0.71 8.07 -7.64
N PHE A 51 0.59 7.97 -7.92
CA PHE A 51 1.10 7.10 -8.96
C PHE A 51 1.48 5.76 -8.32
N CYS A 52 0.84 4.68 -8.77
CA CYS A 52 0.96 3.38 -8.15
C CYS A 52 1.44 2.32 -9.15
N THR A 53 2.19 1.35 -8.65
CA THR A 53 2.57 0.13 -9.35
C THR A 53 2.03 -1.07 -8.60
N PHE A 54 1.52 -2.07 -9.30
CA PHE A 54 1.11 -3.34 -8.70
C PHE A 54 1.89 -4.52 -9.27
N SER A 55 2.07 -5.55 -8.44
CA SER A 55 2.52 -6.89 -8.84
C SER A 55 1.69 -7.92 -8.08
N TRP A 56 1.24 -8.97 -8.76
CA TRP A 56 0.35 -9.95 -8.18
C TRP A 56 0.59 -11.34 -8.75
N ALA A 57 0.90 -12.31 -7.89
CA ALA A 57 1.06 -13.71 -8.27
C ALA A 57 -0.30 -14.43 -8.27
N LEU A 58 -0.66 -14.98 -9.41
CA LEU A 58 -1.92 -15.65 -9.70
C LEU A 58 -1.66 -17.08 -10.20
N HIS A 59 -2.60 -17.97 -9.93
CA HIS A 59 -2.65 -19.30 -10.52
C HIS A 59 -3.55 -19.29 -11.75
N THR A 60 -3.08 -19.89 -12.83
CA THR A 60 -3.79 -19.97 -14.10
C THR A 60 -4.61 -21.24 -14.19
N MET A 61 -5.69 -21.20 -14.98
CA MET A 61 -6.53 -22.38 -15.22
C MET A 61 -5.77 -23.58 -15.84
N ALA A 62 -4.57 -23.34 -16.39
CA ALA A 62 -3.71 -24.38 -16.94
C ALA A 62 -2.84 -25.09 -15.89
N GLY A 63 -2.84 -24.63 -14.64
CA GLY A 63 -1.98 -25.15 -13.57
C GLY A 63 -0.67 -24.38 -13.38
N ASP A 64 -0.40 -23.36 -14.20
CA ASP A 64 0.81 -22.55 -14.11
C ASP A 64 0.64 -21.37 -13.15
N GLN A 65 1.75 -20.89 -12.59
CA GLN A 65 1.83 -19.61 -11.89
C GLN A 65 2.19 -18.48 -12.86
N LYS A 66 1.50 -17.34 -12.74
CA LYS A 66 1.80 -16.12 -13.49
C LYS A 66 1.83 -14.92 -12.56
N VAL A 67 2.85 -14.08 -12.72
CA VAL A 67 2.89 -12.75 -12.09
C VAL A 67 2.33 -11.74 -13.08
N VAL A 68 1.34 -10.96 -12.65
CA VAL A 68 0.78 -9.85 -13.42
C VAL A 68 1.20 -8.54 -12.77
N GLU A 69 1.63 -7.59 -13.59
CA GLU A 69 2.18 -6.32 -13.13
C GLU A 69 1.63 -5.18 -13.97
N GLY A 70 1.60 -3.99 -13.38
CA GLY A 70 1.12 -2.81 -14.09
C GLY A 70 1.31 -1.54 -13.28
N THR A 71 0.96 -0.43 -13.91
CA THR A 71 1.00 0.91 -13.30
C THR A 71 -0.33 1.60 -13.52
N PHE A 72 -0.74 2.42 -12.56
CA PHE A 72 -1.98 3.19 -12.64
C PHE A 72 -1.84 4.50 -11.86
N LEU A 73 -2.62 5.49 -12.27
CA LEU A 73 -2.82 6.71 -11.49
C LEU A 73 -4.12 6.54 -10.69
N LEU A 74 -4.05 6.73 -9.38
CA LEU A 74 -5.22 6.83 -8.52
C LEU A 74 -5.60 8.31 -8.42
N PRO A 75 -6.78 8.73 -8.94
CA PRO A 75 -7.22 10.12 -8.86
C PRO A 75 -7.43 10.56 -7.41
N PRO A 76 -7.43 11.88 -7.14
CA PRO A 76 -7.65 12.40 -5.79
C PRO A 76 -8.98 11.91 -5.22
N GLY A 77 -8.96 11.41 -3.99
CA GLY A 77 -10.16 10.92 -3.29
C GLY A 77 -10.85 9.71 -3.93
N ALA A 78 -10.21 9.02 -4.87
CA ALA A 78 -10.81 7.88 -5.54
C ALA A 78 -11.12 6.71 -4.60
N SER A 79 -12.23 6.03 -4.84
CA SER A 79 -12.69 4.87 -4.08
C SER A 79 -13.19 3.78 -5.03
N ASN A 80 -12.85 2.53 -4.73
CA ASN A 80 -13.23 1.31 -5.45
C ASN A 80 -12.88 1.35 -6.95
N VAL A 81 -11.71 1.89 -7.28
CA VAL A 81 -11.22 1.94 -8.66
C VAL A 81 -10.67 0.57 -9.04
N THR A 82 -11.22 -0.02 -10.11
CA THR A 82 -10.64 -1.22 -10.73
C THR A 82 -9.35 -0.85 -11.45
N VAL A 83 -8.22 -1.35 -10.97
CA VAL A 83 -6.88 -1.06 -11.52
C VAL A 83 -6.31 -2.22 -12.32
N TYR A 84 -6.86 -3.42 -12.14
CA TYR A 84 -6.58 -4.57 -12.97
C TYR A 84 -7.81 -5.46 -13.08
N GLN A 85 -8.05 -5.98 -14.28
CA GLN A 85 -9.02 -7.03 -14.56
C GLN A 85 -8.43 -7.97 -15.60
N GLY A 86 -8.38 -9.25 -15.29
CA GLY A 86 -7.84 -10.29 -16.16
C GLY A 86 -8.69 -11.54 -16.16
N SER A 87 -8.50 -12.38 -17.17
CA SER A 87 -9.15 -13.68 -17.33
C SER A 87 -8.13 -14.81 -17.38
N GLY A 88 -8.60 -16.06 -17.22
CA GLY A 88 -7.75 -17.26 -17.30
C GLY A 88 -7.03 -17.62 -16.00
N PHE A 89 -7.49 -17.06 -14.88
CA PHE A 89 -7.02 -17.38 -13.54
C PHE A 89 -8.09 -18.16 -12.77
N ASP A 90 -7.69 -18.99 -11.82
CA ASP A 90 -8.62 -19.65 -10.89
C ASP A 90 -8.47 -19.16 -9.46
N SER A 91 -7.27 -18.74 -9.06
CA SER A 91 -6.97 -18.37 -7.68
C SER A 91 -5.78 -17.42 -7.56
N ALA A 92 -5.68 -16.77 -6.40
CA ALA A 92 -4.59 -15.88 -6.06
C ALA A 92 -3.59 -16.62 -5.18
N LEU A 93 -2.31 -16.60 -5.56
CA LEU A 93 -1.24 -17.24 -4.79
C LEU A 93 -0.73 -16.33 -3.66
N SER A 94 -1.04 -15.04 -3.75
CA SER A 94 -0.62 -14.02 -2.79
C SER A 94 -1.62 -12.86 -2.78
N ASN A 95 -1.56 -12.03 -1.75
CA ASN A 95 -2.18 -10.70 -1.82
C ASN A 95 -1.43 -9.84 -2.84
N PRO A 96 -2.14 -8.97 -3.58
CA PRO A 96 -1.51 -8.04 -4.50
C PRO A 96 -0.58 -7.09 -3.74
N ILE A 97 0.62 -6.90 -4.27
CA ILE A 97 1.56 -5.91 -3.77
C ILE A 97 1.30 -4.61 -4.53
N VAL A 98 0.94 -3.55 -3.81
CA VAL A 98 0.73 -2.22 -4.40
C VAL A 98 1.63 -1.21 -3.72
N ILE A 99 2.41 -0.49 -4.53
CA ILE A 99 3.34 0.55 -4.08
C ILE A 99 2.91 1.85 -4.73
N CYS A 100 2.54 2.82 -3.91
CA CYS A 100 2.08 4.13 -4.34
C CYS A 100 3.06 5.22 -3.93
N ARG A 101 3.25 6.19 -4.81
CA ARG A 101 4.01 7.42 -4.56
C ARG A 101 3.11 8.61 -4.84
N GLY A 102 2.91 9.43 -3.82
CA GLY A 102 2.22 10.71 -3.94
C GLY A 102 3.22 11.86 -3.99
N ASN A 103 2.85 12.94 -4.67
CA ASN A 103 3.47 14.24 -4.42
C ASN A 103 2.79 14.86 -3.18
N LYS A 104 3.61 15.42 -2.29
CA LYS A 104 3.16 16.18 -1.12
C LYS A 104 2.52 17.50 -1.55
#